data_AF-A0A9X1U1M8-F1
#
_entry.id   AF-A0A9X1U1M8-F1
#
_cell.length_a   1.000
_cell.length_b   1.000
_cell.length_c   1.000
_cell.angle_alpha   90.00
_cell.angle_beta   90.00
_cell.angle_gamma   90.00
#
_symmetry.space_group_name_H-M   'P 1'
#
loop_
_entity.id
_entity.type
_entity.pdbx_description
1 polymer ?
#
loop_
_entity_poly.entity_id
_entity_poly.type
_entity_poly.pdbx_seq_one_letter_code
_entity_poly.pdbx_strand_id
1 'polypeptide(L)'
;MAMSLPSSDRTRTPAQGRVAQPILTRRNTGGLDDTPAGATDRDALLEHLGRNVIHASVDRQFSKAYRRDEDGVSCPMYYRVTSAAFARCQYVMLTTKQYAAVLVVDIDRPGSPGGHPADLALDVRQNLAMLVQCGIGPSWVGINPINGKAQAIWLIDPVYADATGQSRNMTLLSATSRALGELLDHDPHFSHRFSRSPFYTGNDPTAYRWYCQHKRVHRLADLLKEVRAMMGTSSHETAPRQQFTSGRELINAVKTRREEAQAFKALAQDVEKELGDELDQYDPELIDGVRVLWISQGKAARDETAFRHALKTGHRLRAAGQRMTDAAIIDAYEHAYNVAHRHGADGRDNEMPPMRDRQTMARRVRGYVTQSKANTGHAASAQRATTTERKALATMGRRGGQKAAQRWKTDPEGEYAQGRRETLKAANQRRTIQGRGTRARVLHVAMDTLAQTGKLPSGREIAAELGVTKRTVNMHLRALREAGMLD
;
A
#
# COMPACT_ATOMS: atom_id res chain seq x y z
N MET A 1 -76.76 -8.43 62.62
CA MET A 1 -77.33 -9.29 61.57
C MET A 1 -76.40 -9.22 60.37
N ALA A 2 -75.50 -10.20 60.24
CA ALA A 2 -74.56 -10.29 59.13
C ALA A 2 -75.17 -11.24 58.09
N MET A 3 -75.51 -10.73 56.91
CA MET A 3 -76.03 -11.54 55.82
C MET A 3 -74.88 -12.12 55.00
N SER A 4 -74.62 -13.40 55.25
CA SER A 4 -73.90 -14.30 54.36
C SER A 4 -74.71 -14.55 53.09
N LEU A 5 -74.03 -14.62 51.94
CA LEU A 5 -74.52 -15.31 50.74
C LEU A 5 -73.55 -16.45 50.37
N PRO A 6 -74.04 -17.64 50.00
CA PRO A 6 -73.21 -18.81 49.73
C PRO A 6 -72.97 -19.06 48.23
N SER A 7 -71.72 -19.42 47.94
CA SER A 7 -71.25 -20.59 47.18
C SER A 7 -72.13 -21.19 46.06
N SER A 8 -71.56 -21.28 44.86
CA SER A 8 -71.26 -22.61 44.30
C SER A 8 -70.05 -22.56 43.35
N ASP A 9 -69.00 -23.20 43.83
CA ASP A 9 -67.77 -23.54 43.13
C ASP A 9 -68.06 -24.67 42.11
N ARG A 10 -67.56 -24.54 40.88
CA ARG A 10 -66.92 -25.66 40.18
C ARG A 10 -66.24 -25.28 38.86
N THR A 11 -64.99 -25.70 38.82
CA THR A 11 -64.20 -26.22 37.70
C THR A 11 -63.29 -25.27 36.92
N ARG A 12 -62.02 -25.53 37.18
CA ARG A 12 -60.79 -24.97 36.65
C ARG A 12 -60.38 -25.80 35.44
N THR A 13 -60.12 -25.16 34.30
CA THR A 13 -59.46 -25.75 33.12
C THR A 13 -58.37 -24.75 32.70
N PRO A 14 -57.15 -25.20 32.35
CA PRO A 14 -55.94 -24.44 32.60
C PRO A 14 -55.76 -23.27 31.63
N ALA A 15 -55.16 -22.19 32.15
CA ALA A 15 -54.71 -21.06 31.38
C ALA A 15 -53.87 -21.53 30.19
N GLN A 16 -54.36 -21.28 28.98
CA GLN A 16 -53.56 -21.42 27.77
C GLN A 16 -52.33 -20.54 27.94
N GLY A 17 -51.17 -21.21 27.94
CA GLY A 17 -49.87 -20.57 28.06
C GLY A 17 -49.76 -19.44 27.06
N ARG A 18 -49.35 -18.28 27.57
CA ARG A 18 -48.86 -17.15 26.78
C ARG A 18 -47.83 -17.73 25.80
N VAL A 19 -48.19 -17.84 24.53
CA VAL A 19 -47.24 -18.19 23.47
C VAL A 19 -46.19 -17.08 23.51
N ALA A 20 -44.99 -17.44 23.96
CA ALA A 20 -43.85 -16.55 23.88
C ALA A 20 -43.74 -16.11 22.43
N GLN A 21 -43.87 -14.81 22.17
CA GLN A 21 -43.55 -14.25 20.86
C GLN A 21 -42.13 -14.73 20.51
N PRO A 22 -41.91 -15.27 19.30
CA PRO A 22 -40.57 -15.68 18.91
C PRO A 22 -39.67 -14.45 19.06
N ILE A 23 -38.62 -14.60 19.86
CA ILE A 23 -37.49 -13.66 19.88
C ILE A 23 -37.10 -13.51 18.41
N LEU A 24 -37.32 -12.33 17.83
CA LEU A 24 -36.83 -11.98 16.50
C LEU A 24 -35.37 -12.39 16.50
N THR A 25 -35.03 -13.46 15.77
CA THR A 25 -33.66 -13.85 15.51
C THR A 25 -33.07 -12.69 14.73
N ARG A 26 -32.43 -11.77 15.47
CA ARG A 26 -31.82 -10.57 14.90
C ARG A 26 -30.82 -11.07 13.88
N ARG A 27 -31.12 -10.87 12.59
CA ARG A 27 -30.24 -11.33 11.51
C ARG A 27 -28.88 -10.69 11.74
N ASN A 28 -27.81 -11.46 11.65
CA ASN A 28 -26.47 -10.97 11.91
C ASN A 28 -26.10 -9.91 10.84
N THR A 29 -25.95 -8.65 11.26
CA THR A 29 -25.62 -7.51 10.39
C THR A 29 -24.13 -7.21 10.31
N GLY A 30 -23.27 -8.01 10.97
CA GLY A 30 -21.84 -7.72 11.05
C GLY A 30 -21.53 -6.46 11.88
N GLY A 31 -22.37 -6.13 12.86
CA GLY A 31 -22.22 -4.93 13.70
C GLY A 31 -22.67 -3.62 13.03
N LEU A 32 -23.21 -3.68 11.81
CA LEU A 32 -23.79 -2.53 11.13
C LEU A 32 -25.22 -2.26 11.62
N ASP A 33 -25.58 -0.98 11.65
CA ASP A 33 -26.96 -0.52 11.79
C ASP A 33 -27.75 -0.77 10.49
N ASP A 34 -28.98 -1.25 10.65
CA ASP A 34 -29.94 -1.57 9.57
C ASP A 34 -31.03 -0.50 9.48
N THR A 35 -30.67 0.75 9.81
CA THR A 35 -31.52 1.92 9.60
C THR A 35 -31.09 2.62 8.29
N PRO A 36 -31.94 2.65 7.25
CA PRO A 36 -31.62 3.34 6.01
C PRO A 36 -31.33 4.83 6.23
N ALA A 37 -30.36 5.36 5.50
CA ALA A 37 -29.93 6.74 5.64
C ALA A 37 -31.03 7.75 5.33
N GLY A 38 -31.17 8.75 6.20
CA GLY A 38 -32.14 9.83 6.09
C GLY A 38 -31.63 11.03 5.28
N ALA A 39 -32.44 12.09 5.20
CA ALA A 39 -32.04 13.34 4.56
C ALA A 39 -30.87 14.02 5.31
N THR A 40 -30.94 14.06 6.65
CA THR A 40 -29.91 14.65 7.52
C THR A 40 -28.56 13.97 7.43
N ASP A 41 -28.53 12.68 7.10
CA ASP A 41 -27.28 11.95 6.89
C ASP A 41 -26.65 12.37 5.55
N ARG A 42 -27.48 12.45 4.50
CA ARG A 42 -27.05 12.90 3.17
C ARG A 42 -26.52 14.33 3.21
N ASP A 43 -27.19 15.22 3.93
CA ASP A 43 -26.75 16.60 4.12
C ASP A 43 -25.38 16.66 4.79
N ALA A 44 -25.16 15.87 5.86
CA ALA A 44 -23.86 15.79 6.52
C ALA A 44 -22.76 15.22 5.61
N LEU A 45 -23.09 14.26 4.73
CA LEU A 45 -22.14 13.76 3.74
C LEU A 45 -21.80 14.84 2.69
N LEU A 46 -22.78 15.60 2.22
CA LEU A 46 -22.55 16.72 1.29
C LEU A 46 -21.71 17.82 1.92
N GLU A 47 -21.96 18.16 3.18
CA GLU A 47 -21.18 19.11 3.96
C GLU A 47 -19.72 18.65 4.06
N HIS A 48 -19.47 17.38 4.42
CA HIS A 48 -18.13 16.81 4.51
C HIS A 48 -17.40 16.78 3.16
N LEU A 49 -18.12 16.51 2.06
CA LEU A 49 -17.56 16.59 0.71
C LEU A 49 -17.14 18.01 0.32
N GLY A 50 -17.70 19.04 0.96
CA GLY A 50 -17.34 20.45 0.77
C GLY A 50 -17.55 20.96 -0.66
N ARG A 51 -18.54 20.43 -1.38
CA ARG A 51 -18.76 20.68 -2.81
C ARG A 51 -20.21 21.08 -3.10
N ASN A 52 -20.38 22.24 -3.74
CA ASN A 52 -21.68 22.72 -4.20
C ASN A 52 -22.14 22.09 -5.51
N VAL A 53 -21.18 21.51 -6.27
CA VAL A 53 -21.44 20.80 -7.52
C VAL A 53 -20.67 19.48 -7.55
N ILE A 54 -21.30 18.43 -8.06
CA ILE A 54 -20.72 17.10 -8.17
C ILE A 54 -20.86 16.60 -9.60
N HIS A 55 -19.80 15.98 -10.11
CA HIS A 55 -19.82 15.30 -11.41
C HIS A 55 -20.59 14.00 -11.25
N ALA A 56 -21.65 13.82 -12.03
CA ALA A 56 -22.59 12.72 -11.85
C ALA A 56 -23.09 12.17 -13.19
N SER A 57 -23.63 10.95 -13.14
CA SER A 57 -24.25 10.26 -14.27
C SER A 57 -25.64 9.78 -13.88
N VAL A 58 -26.59 9.91 -14.81
CA VAL A 58 -27.96 9.42 -14.63
C VAL A 58 -27.99 7.90 -14.52
N ASP A 59 -27.18 7.22 -15.34
CA ASP A 59 -27.11 5.77 -15.45
C ASP A 59 -25.65 5.29 -15.60
N ARG A 60 -25.46 4.01 -15.91
CA ARG A 60 -24.14 3.37 -16.09
C ARG A 60 -23.44 3.79 -17.40
N GLN A 61 -24.11 4.51 -18.29
CA GLN A 61 -23.52 4.98 -19.55
C GLN A 61 -22.70 6.26 -19.30
N PHE A 62 -21.51 6.09 -18.73
CA PHE A 62 -20.67 7.21 -18.27
C PHE A 62 -20.21 8.17 -19.36
N SER A 63 -20.30 7.80 -20.64
CA SER A 63 -20.08 8.74 -21.75
C SER A 63 -21.05 9.93 -21.70
N LYS A 64 -22.30 9.71 -21.24
CA LYS A 64 -23.31 10.75 -21.03
C LYS A 64 -23.02 11.66 -19.84
N ALA A 65 -22.07 11.31 -18.98
CA ALA A 65 -21.61 12.17 -17.89
C ALA A 65 -20.65 13.27 -18.38
N TYR A 66 -20.39 13.36 -19.68
CA TYR A 66 -19.55 14.38 -20.30
C TYR A 66 -20.32 15.08 -21.40
N ARG A 67 -20.05 16.37 -21.57
CA ARG A 67 -20.52 17.20 -22.68
C ARG A 67 -19.32 17.73 -23.46
N ARG A 68 -19.48 18.00 -24.74
CA ARG A 68 -18.47 18.77 -25.48
C ARG A 68 -18.72 20.26 -25.29
N ASP A 69 -17.67 21.01 -25.07
CA ASP A 69 -17.72 22.47 -25.14
C ASP A 69 -17.68 22.96 -26.60
N GLU A 70 -17.66 24.28 -26.76
CA GLU A 70 -17.64 24.95 -28.07
C GLU A 70 -16.38 24.59 -28.89
N ASP A 71 -15.27 24.28 -28.21
CA ASP A 71 -14.00 23.85 -28.82
C ASP A 71 -13.96 22.34 -29.09
N GLY A 72 -15.03 21.61 -28.79
CA GLY A 72 -15.13 20.15 -28.96
C GLY A 72 -14.42 19.34 -27.88
N VAL A 73 -13.93 19.96 -26.81
CA VAL A 73 -13.26 19.33 -25.68
C VAL A 73 -14.30 18.70 -24.75
N SER A 74 -14.01 17.49 -24.29
CA SER A 74 -14.90 16.75 -23.37
C SER A 74 -14.80 17.34 -21.96
N CYS A 75 -15.89 17.97 -21.51
CA CYS A 75 -16.04 18.52 -20.18
C CYS A 75 -16.96 17.65 -19.31
N PRO A 76 -16.63 17.42 -18.03
CA PRO A 76 -17.52 16.73 -17.11
C PRO A 76 -18.82 17.49 -16.88
N MET A 77 -19.94 16.77 -16.77
CA MET A 77 -21.23 17.37 -16.41
C MET A 77 -21.36 17.49 -14.88
N TYR A 78 -21.40 18.73 -14.40
CA TYR A 78 -21.58 19.04 -12.99
C TYR A 78 -23.04 19.35 -12.68
N TYR A 79 -23.53 18.78 -11.59
CA TYR A 79 -24.87 19.03 -11.07
C TYR A 79 -24.77 19.76 -9.74
N ARG A 80 -25.60 20.79 -9.54
CA ARG A 80 -25.75 21.41 -8.22
C ARG A 80 -26.39 20.42 -7.27
N VAL A 81 -25.83 20.28 -6.08
CA VAL A 81 -26.28 19.28 -5.09
C VAL A 81 -27.72 19.51 -4.62
N THR A 82 -28.20 20.76 -4.71
CA THR A 82 -29.59 21.14 -4.39
C THR A 82 -30.59 20.90 -5.53
N SER A 83 -30.13 20.45 -6.72
CA SER A 83 -31.00 20.29 -7.88
C SER A 83 -31.71 18.94 -7.90
N ALA A 84 -32.98 18.92 -8.32
CA ALA A 84 -33.72 17.68 -8.54
C ALA A 84 -33.06 16.76 -9.59
N ALA A 85 -32.28 17.33 -10.51
CA ALA A 85 -31.52 16.56 -11.50
C ALA A 85 -30.42 15.71 -10.84
N PHE A 86 -29.72 16.25 -9.83
CA PHE A 86 -28.71 15.52 -9.08
C PHE A 86 -29.27 14.31 -8.34
N ALA A 87 -30.46 14.46 -7.72
CA ALA A 87 -31.14 13.37 -7.02
C ALA A 87 -31.55 12.19 -7.94
N ARG A 88 -31.60 12.42 -9.25
CA ARG A 88 -31.85 11.37 -10.26
C ARG A 88 -30.57 10.71 -10.78
N CYS A 89 -29.39 11.18 -10.39
CA CYS A 89 -28.13 10.59 -10.79
C CYS A 89 -27.84 9.32 -9.97
N GLN A 90 -27.86 8.15 -10.64
CA GLN A 90 -27.52 6.88 -9.99
C GLN A 90 -26.04 6.77 -9.61
N TYR A 91 -25.17 7.52 -10.28
CA TYR A 91 -23.74 7.49 -10.06
C TYR A 91 -23.15 8.88 -9.86
N VAL A 92 -22.19 9.00 -8.96
CA VAL A 92 -21.55 10.26 -8.58
C VAL A 92 -20.05 10.07 -8.40
N MET A 93 -19.28 11.09 -8.71
CA MET A 93 -17.83 11.09 -8.53
C MET A 93 -17.48 11.74 -7.19
N LEU A 94 -17.46 10.92 -6.14
CA LEU A 94 -17.16 11.35 -4.76
C LEU A 94 -15.69 11.75 -4.59
N THR A 95 -14.79 11.14 -5.36
CA THR A 95 -13.35 11.38 -5.33
C THR A 95 -12.82 11.81 -6.70
N THR A 96 -11.75 12.59 -6.70
CA THR A 96 -11.09 13.09 -7.93
C THR A 96 -9.59 12.90 -7.80
N LYS A 97 -8.85 12.98 -8.91
CA LYS A 97 -7.38 12.95 -8.87
C LYS A 97 -6.76 14.11 -8.07
N GLN A 98 -7.47 15.24 -7.99
CA GLN A 98 -7.01 16.46 -7.32
C GLN A 98 -7.43 16.52 -5.84
N TYR A 99 -8.52 15.85 -5.48
CA TYR A 99 -9.17 15.98 -4.18
C TYR A 99 -9.96 14.72 -3.80
N ALA A 100 -9.85 14.29 -2.55
CA ALA A 100 -10.73 13.30 -1.95
C ALA A 100 -10.99 13.62 -0.48
N ALA A 101 -12.26 13.71 -0.08
CA ALA A 101 -12.71 13.80 1.31
C ALA A 101 -13.29 12.49 1.84
N VAL A 102 -13.45 11.51 0.96
CA VAL A 102 -13.92 10.18 1.32
C VAL A 102 -13.04 9.13 0.65
N LEU A 103 -13.00 7.94 1.24
CA LEU A 103 -12.46 6.73 0.63
C LEU A 103 -13.63 5.82 0.30
N VAL A 104 -13.71 5.34 -0.93
CA VAL A 104 -14.78 4.46 -1.41
C VAL A 104 -14.19 3.10 -1.76
N VAL A 105 -14.78 2.02 -1.25
CA VAL A 105 -14.41 0.63 -1.55
C VAL A 105 -15.63 -0.07 -2.14
N ASP A 106 -15.48 -0.64 -3.33
CA ASP A 106 -16.50 -1.52 -3.91
C ASP A 106 -16.30 -2.95 -3.39
N ILE A 107 -17.39 -3.60 -3.04
CA ILE A 107 -17.41 -4.94 -2.48
C ILE A 107 -18.19 -5.82 -3.47
N ASP A 108 -17.43 -6.48 -4.34
CA ASP A 108 -17.97 -7.27 -5.45
C ASP A 108 -18.44 -8.67 -5.04
N ARG A 109 -18.28 -9.02 -3.78
CA ARG A 109 -18.73 -10.29 -3.21
C ARG A 109 -20.27 -10.34 -3.19
N PRO A 110 -20.90 -11.27 -3.94
CA PRO A 110 -22.35 -11.39 -3.94
C PRO A 110 -22.85 -11.94 -2.61
N GLY A 111 -23.93 -11.35 -2.10
CA GLY A 111 -24.64 -11.78 -0.91
C GLY A 111 -26.00 -12.39 -1.26
N SER A 112 -26.99 -12.19 -0.39
CA SER A 112 -28.39 -12.54 -0.64
C SER A 112 -29.20 -11.34 -1.16
N PRO A 113 -30.36 -11.58 -1.79
CA PRO A 113 -31.30 -10.52 -2.09
C PRO A 113 -31.92 -9.92 -0.82
N GLY A 114 -32.22 -8.63 -0.85
CA GLY A 114 -32.95 -7.91 0.22
C GLY A 114 -32.40 -6.51 0.47
N GLY A 115 -31.10 -6.30 0.25
CA GLY A 115 -30.45 -4.98 0.35
C GLY A 115 -30.24 -4.50 1.79
N HIS A 116 -30.32 -5.38 2.77
CA HIS A 116 -30.01 -5.09 4.18
C HIS A 116 -28.56 -5.47 4.51
N PRO A 117 -27.96 -4.94 5.59
CA PRO A 117 -26.65 -5.38 6.08
C PRO A 117 -26.58 -6.89 6.35
N ALA A 118 -27.71 -7.47 6.77
CA ALA A 118 -27.87 -8.92 6.91
C ALA A 118 -27.81 -9.70 5.59
N ASP A 119 -27.89 -9.03 4.45
CA ASP A 119 -27.86 -9.65 3.12
C ASP A 119 -26.49 -9.57 2.45
N LEU A 120 -25.49 -8.95 3.10
CA LEU A 120 -24.09 -9.03 2.67
C LEU A 120 -23.57 -10.47 2.70
N ALA A 121 -22.52 -10.77 1.94
CA ALA A 121 -21.85 -12.07 2.05
C ALA A 121 -21.33 -12.32 3.48
N LEU A 122 -21.30 -13.58 3.93
CA LEU A 122 -20.96 -13.93 5.32
C LEU A 122 -19.55 -13.48 5.72
N ASP A 123 -18.58 -13.72 4.85
CA ASP A 123 -17.18 -13.28 4.96
C ASP A 123 -17.08 -11.75 5.04
N VAL A 124 -17.81 -11.04 4.18
CA VAL A 124 -17.87 -9.56 4.22
C VAL A 124 -18.42 -9.07 5.56
N ARG A 125 -19.50 -9.67 6.08
CA ARG A 125 -20.04 -9.30 7.41
C ARG A 125 -19.06 -9.57 8.53
N GLN A 126 -18.31 -10.67 8.46
CA GLN A 126 -17.26 -10.97 9.45
C GLN A 126 -16.15 -9.92 9.42
N ASN A 127 -15.69 -9.54 8.22
CA ASN A 127 -14.65 -8.52 8.06
C ASN A 127 -15.12 -7.13 8.51
N LEU A 128 -16.38 -6.77 8.19
CA LEU A 128 -16.99 -5.53 8.68
C LEU A 128 -17.18 -5.52 10.19
N ALA A 129 -17.55 -6.67 10.80
CA ALA A 129 -17.64 -6.79 12.25
C ALA A 129 -16.27 -6.54 12.92
N MET A 130 -15.18 -7.06 12.36
CA MET A 130 -13.83 -6.79 12.86
C MET A 130 -13.47 -5.30 12.74
N LEU A 131 -13.73 -4.68 11.59
CA LEU A 131 -13.51 -3.25 11.37
C LEU A 131 -14.28 -2.39 12.39
N VAL A 132 -15.55 -2.72 12.65
CA VAL A 132 -16.41 -2.04 13.63
C VAL A 132 -15.88 -2.23 15.05
N GLN A 133 -15.46 -3.43 15.43
CA GLN A 133 -14.87 -3.73 16.75
C GLN A 133 -13.57 -2.94 16.98
N CYS A 134 -12.75 -2.75 15.95
CA CYS A 134 -11.56 -1.90 15.99
C CYS A 134 -11.87 -0.40 15.92
N GLY A 135 -13.15 0.00 15.84
CA GLY A 135 -13.56 1.40 15.76
C GLY A 135 -13.21 2.08 14.45
N ILE A 136 -12.97 1.30 13.39
CA ILE A 136 -12.61 1.75 12.03
C ILE A 136 -13.57 1.23 10.96
N GLY A 137 -14.80 0.93 11.36
CA GLY A 137 -15.90 0.59 10.45
C GLY A 137 -16.15 1.66 9.39
N PRO A 138 -16.83 1.32 8.29
CA PRO A 138 -17.23 2.28 7.28
C PRO A 138 -18.23 3.28 7.86
N SER A 139 -18.14 4.53 7.41
CA SER A 139 -19.10 5.58 7.75
C SER A 139 -20.45 5.33 7.07
N TRP A 140 -20.43 4.76 5.86
CA TRP A 140 -21.62 4.40 5.09
C TRP A 140 -21.44 3.07 4.37
N VAL A 141 -22.53 2.32 4.23
CA VAL A 141 -22.58 1.09 3.42
C VAL A 141 -23.81 1.15 2.51
N GLY A 142 -23.60 1.02 1.21
CA GLY A 142 -24.64 0.89 0.20
C GLY A 142 -24.73 -0.55 -0.25
N ILE A 143 -25.93 -1.14 -0.27
CA ILE A 143 -26.13 -2.56 -0.55
C ILE A 143 -27.12 -2.71 -1.69
N ASN A 144 -26.76 -3.51 -2.69
CA ASN A 144 -27.60 -3.82 -3.82
C ASN A 144 -28.76 -4.74 -3.40
N PRO A 145 -30.03 -4.33 -3.59
CA PRO A 145 -31.18 -5.13 -3.19
C PRO A 145 -31.30 -6.48 -3.91
N ILE A 146 -30.71 -6.63 -5.09
CA ILE A 146 -30.88 -7.81 -5.93
C ILE A 146 -29.83 -8.88 -5.63
N ASN A 147 -28.57 -8.49 -5.45
CA ASN A 147 -27.45 -9.44 -5.40
C ASN A 147 -26.56 -9.30 -4.15
N GLY A 148 -26.89 -8.40 -3.22
CA GLY A 148 -26.14 -8.23 -1.97
C GLY A 148 -24.71 -7.68 -2.12
N LYS A 149 -24.27 -7.35 -3.35
CA LYS A 149 -23.02 -6.59 -3.56
C LYS A 149 -23.13 -5.23 -2.89
N ALA A 150 -22.00 -4.69 -2.48
CA ALA A 150 -22.01 -3.48 -1.68
C ALA A 150 -20.92 -2.48 -2.07
N GLN A 151 -21.04 -1.30 -1.50
CA GLN A 151 -20.05 -0.25 -1.58
C GLN A 151 -19.94 0.41 -0.21
N ALA A 152 -18.73 0.58 0.30
CA ALA A 152 -18.48 1.18 1.60
C ALA A 152 -17.74 2.51 1.45
N ILE A 153 -18.08 3.48 2.30
CA ILE A 153 -17.49 4.82 2.31
C ILE A 153 -16.95 5.13 3.71
N TRP A 154 -15.72 5.59 3.78
CA TRP A 154 -15.12 6.19 4.98
C TRP A 154 -14.97 7.70 4.78
N LEU A 155 -15.42 8.48 5.76
CA LEU A 155 -15.07 9.90 5.82
C LEU A 155 -13.61 10.02 6.25
N ILE A 156 -12.82 10.79 5.51
CA ILE A 156 -11.40 11.02 5.80
C ILE A 156 -11.10 12.51 5.85
N ASP A 157 -9.99 12.86 6.49
CA ASP A 157 -9.45 14.22 6.37
C ASP A 157 -9.22 14.52 4.88
N PRO A 158 -9.76 15.63 4.33
CA PRO A 158 -9.62 15.93 2.91
C PRO A 158 -8.17 15.97 2.45
N VAL A 159 -7.87 15.20 1.41
CA VAL A 159 -6.55 15.15 0.79
C VAL A 159 -6.54 15.85 -0.54
N TYR A 160 -5.44 16.55 -0.81
CA TYR A 160 -5.21 17.31 -2.02
C TYR A 160 -3.97 16.77 -2.75
N ALA A 161 -4.03 16.76 -4.08
CA ALA A 161 -2.88 16.52 -4.92
C ALA A 161 -2.13 17.84 -5.19
N ASP A 162 -0.86 17.74 -5.56
CA ASP A 162 -0.12 18.87 -6.13
C ASP A 162 -0.49 19.08 -7.61
N ALA A 163 0.13 20.07 -8.26
CA ALA A 163 -0.10 20.41 -9.66
C ALA A 163 0.15 19.24 -10.63
N THR A 164 0.94 18.24 -10.23
CA THR A 164 1.22 17.03 -11.03
C THR A 164 0.18 15.92 -10.81
N GLY A 165 -0.80 16.15 -9.92
CA GLY A 165 -1.80 15.16 -9.54
C GLY A 165 -1.28 14.09 -8.60
N GLN A 166 -0.16 14.34 -7.91
CA GLN A 166 0.44 13.44 -6.92
C GLN A 166 0.62 14.17 -5.59
N SER A 167 0.60 13.46 -4.48
CA SER A 167 1.07 13.98 -3.19
C SER A 167 1.33 12.81 -2.26
N ARG A 168 2.13 13.03 -1.20
CA ARG A 168 2.35 11.98 -0.19
C ARG A 168 1.03 11.50 0.43
N ASN A 169 0.06 12.40 0.59
CA ASN A 169 -1.26 12.08 1.12
C ASN A 169 -2.11 11.32 0.10
N MET A 170 -2.00 11.62 -1.20
CA MET A 170 -2.62 10.81 -2.25
C MET A 170 -2.02 9.40 -2.34
N THR A 171 -0.69 9.27 -2.17
CA THR A 171 -0.05 7.95 -2.07
C THR A 171 -0.57 7.16 -0.85
N LEU A 172 -0.73 7.83 0.29
CA LEU A 172 -1.30 7.22 1.49
C LEU A 172 -2.76 6.80 1.29
N LEU A 173 -3.57 7.62 0.61
CA LEU A 173 -4.93 7.29 0.22
C LEU A 173 -4.96 6.02 -0.64
N SER A 174 -4.14 5.94 -1.68
CA SER A 174 -4.06 4.75 -2.55
C SER A 174 -3.64 3.50 -1.76
N ALA A 175 -2.68 3.62 -0.86
CA ALA A 175 -2.25 2.50 -0.01
C ALA A 175 -3.36 2.04 0.95
N THR A 176 -4.13 2.99 1.50
CA THR A 176 -5.28 2.71 2.39
C THR A 176 -6.41 2.04 1.62
N SER A 177 -6.74 2.57 0.44
CA SER A 177 -7.76 2.00 -0.44
C SER A 177 -7.42 0.56 -0.83
N ARG A 178 -6.16 0.30 -1.17
CA ARG A 178 -5.69 -1.04 -1.51
C ARG A 178 -5.78 -2.01 -0.33
N ALA A 179 -5.34 -1.60 0.87
CA ALA A 179 -5.38 -2.47 2.05
C ALA A 179 -6.82 -2.82 2.47
N LEU A 180 -7.71 -1.82 2.49
CA LEU A 180 -9.14 -2.07 2.77
C LEU A 180 -9.77 -2.95 1.70
N GLY A 181 -9.41 -2.72 0.44
CA GLY A 181 -9.88 -3.54 -0.65
C GLY A 181 -9.39 -4.98 -0.57
N GLU A 182 -8.12 -5.23 -0.24
CA GLU A 182 -7.58 -6.57 -0.03
C GLU A 182 -8.29 -7.30 1.12
N LEU A 183 -8.65 -6.58 2.19
CA LEU A 183 -9.44 -7.14 3.30
C LEU A 183 -10.89 -7.47 2.91
N LEU A 184 -11.51 -6.66 2.04
CA LEU A 184 -12.93 -6.77 1.67
C LEU A 184 -13.17 -7.47 0.31
N ASP A 185 -12.13 -8.08 -0.27
CA ASP A 185 -12.15 -8.78 -1.56
C ASP A 185 -12.63 -7.88 -2.72
N HIS A 186 -12.06 -6.67 -2.82
CA HIS A 186 -12.30 -5.74 -3.95
C HIS A 186 -11.57 -6.21 -5.23
N ASP A 187 -12.07 -5.78 -6.40
CA ASP A 187 -11.31 -5.84 -7.65
C ASP A 187 -10.25 -4.71 -7.70
N PRO A 188 -8.93 -5.03 -7.72
CA PRO A 188 -7.87 -4.03 -7.78
C PRO A 188 -7.79 -3.27 -9.11
N HIS A 189 -8.50 -3.69 -10.16
CA HIS A 189 -8.54 -3.01 -11.46
C HIS A 189 -9.64 -1.96 -11.56
N PHE A 190 -10.56 -1.91 -10.58
CA PHE A 190 -11.70 -1.01 -10.67
C PHE A 190 -11.33 0.42 -10.24
N SER A 191 -10.86 1.18 -11.23
CA SER A 191 -10.64 2.62 -11.18
C SER A 191 -11.73 3.38 -11.94
N HIS A 192 -13.00 3.03 -11.76
CA HIS A 192 -14.06 3.88 -12.28
C HIS A 192 -14.37 4.92 -11.22
N ARG A 193 -13.99 6.17 -11.48
CA ARG A 193 -14.17 7.32 -10.59
C ARG A 193 -15.61 7.54 -10.12
N PHE A 194 -16.57 6.84 -10.73
CA PHE A 194 -17.99 6.87 -10.41
C PHE A 194 -18.36 5.80 -9.38
N SER A 195 -18.88 6.28 -8.27
CA SER A 195 -19.47 5.51 -7.17
C SER A 195 -20.98 5.43 -7.34
N ARG A 196 -21.62 4.44 -6.71
CA ARG A 196 -23.09 4.45 -6.57
C ARG A 196 -23.48 5.65 -5.72
N SER A 197 -24.57 6.33 -6.09
CA SER A 197 -24.96 7.57 -5.45
C SER A 197 -25.71 7.31 -4.13
N PRO A 198 -25.19 7.80 -2.97
CA PRO A 198 -25.95 7.84 -1.71
C PRO A 198 -27.12 8.84 -1.75
N PHE A 199 -27.11 9.72 -2.76
CA PHE A 199 -28.06 10.81 -2.94
C PHE A 199 -29.19 10.48 -3.92
N TYR A 200 -29.16 9.28 -4.51
CA TYR A 200 -30.20 8.86 -5.45
C TYR A 200 -31.53 8.65 -4.73
N THR A 201 -32.60 9.25 -5.25
CA THR A 201 -33.97 9.14 -4.71
C THR A 201 -34.96 8.59 -5.72
N GLY A 202 -34.49 8.05 -6.85
CA GLY A 202 -35.36 7.44 -7.85
C GLY A 202 -35.71 5.98 -7.53
N ASN A 203 -36.43 5.34 -8.45
CA ASN A 203 -37.08 4.04 -8.21
C ASN A 203 -36.37 2.87 -8.93
N ASP A 204 -35.11 3.04 -9.35
CA ASP A 204 -34.37 1.94 -9.98
C ASP A 204 -34.19 0.78 -8.98
N PRO A 205 -34.65 -0.45 -9.31
CA PRO A 205 -34.60 -1.59 -8.39
C PRO A 205 -33.18 -2.08 -8.09
N THR A 206 -32.19 -1.68 -8.89
CA THR A 206 -30.77 -1.96 -8.70
C THR A 206 -30.05 -0.90 -7.87
N ALA A 207 -30.72 0.21 -7.54
CA ALA A 207 -30.14 1.27 -6.72
C ALA A 207 -29.81 0.76 -5.33
N TYR A 208 -28.62 1.13 -4.85
CA TYR A 208 -28.14 0.66 -3.55
C TYR A 208 -28.96 1.30 -2.44
N ARG A 209 -29.35 0.50 -1.44
CA ARG A 209 -29.88 1.00 -0.17
C ARG A 209 -28.70 1.40 0.70
N TRP A 210 -28.67 2.67 1.09
CA TRP A 210 -27.56 3.24 1.86
C TRP A 210 -27.89 3.30 3.34
N TYR A 211 -26.91 2.95 4.16
CA TYR A 211 -26.98 2.91 5.62
C TYR A 211 -25.85 3.76 6.18
N CYS A 212 -26.19 4.85 6.89
CA CYS A 212 -25.21 5.67 7.59
C CYS A 212 -24.90 5.03 8.94
N GLN A 213 -23.63 4.77 9.21
CA GLN A 213 -23.16 4.10 10.43
C GLN A 213 -22.63 5.13 11.45
N HIS A 214 -21.86 6.12 10.97
CA HIS A 214 -21.33 7.20 11.80
C HIS A 214 -20.79 8.35 10.95
N LYS A 215 -20.55 9.50 11.61
CA LYS A 215 -19.98 10.72 10.99
C LYS A 215 -18.52 10.99 11.37
N ARG A 216 -17.84 10.00 11.97
CA ARG A 216 -16.42 10.11 12.35
C ARG A 216 -15.53 10.27 11.12
N VAL A 217 -14.64 11.25 11.15
CA VAL A 217 -13.61 11.47 10.15
C VAL A 217 -12.32 10.75 10.55
N HIS A 218 -11.78 9.95 9.63
CA HIS A 218 -10.57 9.16 9.86
C HIS A 218 -9.31 9.84 9.31
N ARG A 219 -8.25 9.82 10.11
CA ARG A 219 -6.89 10.06 9.62
C ARG A 219 -6.42 8.84 8.84
N LEU A 220 -6.04 9.03 7.59
CA LEU A 220 -5.61 7.93 6.71
C LEU A 220 -4.47 7.10 7.30
N ALA A 221 -3.53 7.72 8.00
CA ALA A 221 -2.39 7.02 8.59
C ALA A 221 -2.83 6.03 9.68
N ASP A 222 -3.77 6.45 10.53
CA ASP A 222 -4.30 5.63 11.61
C ASP A 222 -5.20 4.53 11.05
N LEU A 223 -6.06 4.86 10.09
CA LEU A 223 -6.90 3.89 9.40
C LEU A 223 -6.07 2.79 8.73
N LEU A 224 -5.05 3.16 7.95
CA LEU A 224 -4.16 2.20 7.31
C LEU A 224 -3.42 1.33 8.32
N LYS A 225 -3.00 1.91 9.45
CA LYS A 225 -2.29 1.19 10.50
C LYS A 225 -3.15 0.09 11.09
N GLU A 226 -4.38 0.42 11.49
CA GLU A 226 -5.30 -0.53 12.11
C GLU A 226 -5.74 -1.62 11.11
N VAL A 227 -6.01 -1.28 9.85
CA VAL A 227 -6.35 -2.27 8.79
C VAL A 227 -5.21 -3.27 8.60
N ARG A 228 -3.98 -2.79 8.55
CA ARG A 228 -2.77 -3.62 8.44
C ARG A 228 -2.56 -4.52 9.66
N ALA A 229 -2.79 -3.99 10.86
CA ALA A 229 -2.71 -4.77 12.08
C ALA A 229 -3.72 -5.95 12.06
N MET A 230 -4.96 -5.71 11.60
CA MET A 230 -5.97 -6.77 11.45
C MET A 230 -5.59 -7.83 10.42
N MET A 231 -5.01 -7.43 9.29
CA MET A 231 -4.55 -8.35 8.25
C MET A 231 -3.29 -9.14 8.63
N GLY A 232 -2.76 -8.97 9.85
CA GLY A 232 -1.49 -9.56 10.28
C GLY A 232 -0.27 -9.04 9.51
N THR A 233 -0.47 -8.05 8.64
CA THR A 233 0.57 -7.33 7.92
C THR A 233 0.93 -6.11 8.74
N SER A 234 1.61 -6.31 9.87
CA SER A 234 2.07 -5.25 10.76
C SER A 234 2.55 -4.03 9.95
N SER A 235 1.94 -2.87 10.24
CA SER A 235 2.24 -1.62 9.56
C SER A 235 3.68 -1.28 9.86
N HIS A 236 4.55 -1.56 8.88
CA HIS A 236 5.95 -1.79 9.13
C HIS A 236 6.18 -2.97 10.10
N GLU A 237 6.65 -4.11 9.57
CA GLU A 237 8.00 -4.49 9.99
C GLU A 237 8.78 -3.19 9.90
N THR A 238 9.04 -2.58 11.06
CA THR A 238 9.98 -1.49 11.13
C THR A 238 11.25 -2.19 10.73
N ALA A 239 11.54 -2.22 9.42
CA ALA A 239 12.77 -2.75 8.89
C ALA A 239 13.80 -2.13 9.80
N PRO A 240 14.47 -2.94 10.65
CA PRO A 240 15.09 -2.41 11.84
C PRO A 240 15.91 -1.23 11.37
N ARG A 241 15.70 -0.07 12.01
CA ARG A 241 16.32 1.21 11.59
C ARG A 241 17.82 1.05 11.32
N GLN A 242 18.37 -0.01 11.89
CA GLN A 242 19.64 -0.61 11.62
C GLN A 242 19.51 -2.14 11.52
N GLN A 243 19.45 -2.71 10.29
CA GLN A 243 19.49 -4.17 10.04
C GLN A 243 20.84 -4.81 10.37
N PHE A 244 21.89 -4.00 10.47
CA PHE A 244 23.26 -4.44 10.68
C PHE A 244 23.81 -3.82 11.95
N THR A 245 24.30 -4.66 12.86
CA THR A 245 24.86 -4.23 14.15
C THR A 245 26.11 -3.36 13.97
N SER A 246 26.76 -3.40 12.80
CA SER A 246 27.88 -2.53 12.44
C SER A 246 27.99 -2.21 10.95
N GLY A 247 28.70 -1.12 10.61
CA GLY A 247 29.00 -0.78 9.22
C GLY A 247 29.86 -1.83 8.48
N ARG A 248 30.63 -2.65 9.20
CA ARG A 248 31.38 -3.78 8.61
C ARG A 248 30.45 -4.90 8.16
N GLU A 249 29.46 -5.22 8.97
CA GLU A 249 28.47 -6.25 8.66
C GLU A 249 27.65 -5.88 7.42
N LEU A 250 27.25 -4.61 7.31
CA LEU A 250 26.62 -4.07 6.10
C LEU A 250 27.50 -4.24 4.85
N ILE A 251 28.80 -3.93 4.94
CA ILE A 251 29.72 -4.06 3.80
C ILE A 251 29.88 -5.53 3.38
N ASN A 252 30.01 -6.45 4.33
CA ASN A 252 30.18 -7.87 4.04
C ASN A 252 28.90 -8.46 3.43
N ALA A 253 27.73 -8.19 4.01
CA ALA A 253 26.46 -8.66 3.46
C ALA A 253 26.22 -8.15 2.03
N VAL A 254 26.63 -6.90 1.73
CA VAL A 254 26.52 -6.35 0.36
C VAL A 254 27.50 -7.04 -0.61
N LYS A 255 28.69 -7.44 -0.16
CA LYS A 255 29.63 -8.22 -0.99
C LYS A 255 29.08 -9.62 -1.28
N THR A 256 28.60 -10.34 -0.26
CA THR A 256 28.01 -11.67 -0.41
C THR A 256 26.84 -11.64 -1.38
N ARG A 257 25.90 -10.70 -1.22
CA ARG A 257 24.77 -10.54 -2.17
C ARG A 257 25.21 -10.24 -3.60
N ARG A 258 26.30 -9.50 -3.77
CA ARG A 258 26.85 -9.21 -5.10
C ARG A 258 27.45 -10.47 -5.71
N GLU A 259 28.17 -11.26 -4.94
CA GLU A 259 28.76 -12.53 -5.36
C GLU A 259 27.66 -13.55 -5.71
N GLU A 260 26.64 -13.68 -4.87
CA GLU A 260 25.45 -14.51 -5.12
C GLU A 260 24.71 -14.09 -6.40
N ALA A 261 24.47 -12.78 -6.58
CA ALA A 261 23.81 -12.27 -7.79
C ALA A 261 24.65 -12.48 -9.06
N GLN A 262 25.99 -12.41 -8.94
CA GLN A 262 26.90 -12.70 -10.04
C GLN A 262 26.93 -14.19 -10.38
N ALA A 263 26.95 -15.06 -9.36
CA ALA A 263 26.89 -16.51 -9.53
C ALA A 263 25.54 -16.96 -10.12
N PHE A 264 24.42 -16.43 -9.62
CA PHE A 264 23.10 -16.70 -10.16
C PHE A 264 22.96 -16.23 -11.62
N LYS A 265 23.51 -15.06 -11.94
CA LYS A 265 23.54 -14.57 -13.32
C LYS A 265 24.35 -15.46 -14.24
N ALA A 266 25.51 -15.96 -13.80
CA ALA A 266 26.32 -16.89 -14.58
C ALA A 266 25.58 -18.21 -14.80
N LEU A 267 24.98 -18.78 -13.75
CA LEU A 267 24.18 -20.01 -13.82
C LEU A 267 22.99 -19.87 -14.76
N ALA A 268 22.25 -18.75 -14.68
CA ALA A 268 21.13 -18.49 -15.58
C ALA A 268 21.57 -18.34 -17.04
N GLN A 269 22.75 -17.74 -17.28
CA GLN A 269 23.32 -17.62 -18.63
C GLN A 269 23.80 -18.98 -19.17
N ASP A 270 24.34 -19.85 -18.32
CA ASP A 270 24.75 -21.20 -18.72
C ASP A 270 23.53 -22.10 -19.00
N VAL A 271 22.49 -22.03 -18.17
CA VAL A 271 21.22 -22.75 -18.39
C VAL A 271 20.50 -22.27 -19.67
N GLU A 272 20.44 -20.97 -19.91
CA GLU A 272 19.83 -20.40 -21.12
C GLU A 272 20.62 -20.77 -22.39
N LYS A 273 21.95 -20.96 -22.27
CA LYS A 273 22.84 -21.38 -23.35
C LYS A 273 22.74 -22.88 -23.64
N GLU A 274 22.50 -23.71 -22.63
CA GLU A 274 22.39 -25.18 -22.76
C GLU A 274 20.98 -25.66 -23.15
N LEU A 275 19.91 -25.00 -22.69
CA LEU A 275 18.52 -25.46 -22.89
C LEU A 275 17.66 -24.60 -23.84
N GLY A 276 18.17 -23.47 -24.34
CA GLY A 276 17.37 -22.50 -25.11
C GLY A 276 16.80 -23.02 -26.44
N ASP A 277 17.48 -23.96 -27.09
CA ASP A 277 17.07 -24.53 -28.39
C ASP A 277 16.17 -25.77 -28.25
N GLU A 278 16.29 -26.55 -27.16
CA GLU A 278 15.49 -27.76 -26.93
C GLU A 278 14.11 -27.47 -26.29
N LEU A 279 13.99 -26.45 -25.42
CA LEU A 279 12.75 -26.22 -24.67
C LEU A 279 11.56 -25.71 -25.50
N ASP A 280 11.80 -24.97 -26.59
CA ASP A 280 10.72 -24.52 -27.48
C ASP A 280 10.07 -25.68 -28.27
N GLN A 281 10.75 -26.82 -28.44
CA GLN A 281 10.18 -28.00 -29.10
C GLN A 281 9.24 -28.80 -28.20
N TYR A 282 9.34 -28.63 -26.87
CA TYR A 282 8.56 -29.36 -25.88
C TYR A 282 7.55 -28.49 -25.11
N ASP A 283 7.40 -27.20 -25.44
CA ASP A 283 6.36 -26.34 -24.86
C ASP A 283 5.01 -26.65 -25.54
N PRO A 284 4.07 -27.33 -24.86
CA PRO A 284 2.77 -27.70 -25.44
C PRO A 284 1.87 -26.48 -25.70
N GLU A 285 2.25 -25.28 -25.23
CA GLU A 285 1.51 -24.04 -25.46
C GLU A 285 1.96 -23.30 -26.75
N LEU A 286 2.98 -23.80 -27.46
CA LEU A 286 3.42 -23.25 -28.75
C LEU A 286 2.69 -23.92 -29.91
N ILE A 287 2.06 -23.11 -30.76
CA ILE A 287 1.44 -23.54 -32.03
C ILE A 287 2.39 -23.12 -33.14
N ASP A 288 2.89 -24.07 -33.94
CA ASP A 288 3.91 -23.83 -34.99
C ASP A 288 5.13 -23.01 -34.48
N GLY A 289 5.54 -23.21 -33.22
CA GLY A 289 6.66 -22.47 -32.59
C GLY A 289 6.31 -21.05 -32.13
N VAL A 290 5.03 -20.66 -32.18
CA VAL A 290 4.52 -19.34 -31.79
C VAL A 290 3.53 -19.47 -30.63
N ARG A 291 3.72 -18.66 -29.58
CA ARG A 291 2.77 -18.57 -28.46
C ARG A 291 1.61 -17.66 -28.85
N VAL A 292 0.51 -18.24 -29.32
CA VAL A 292 -0.68 -17.49 -29.74
C VAL A 292 -1.41 -16.91 -28.53
N LEU A 293 -1.61 -15.59 -28.52
CA LEU A 293 -2.40 -14.92 -27.49
C LEU A 293 -3.87 -14.89 -27.90
N TRP A 294 -4.76 -15.29 -27.00
CA TRP A 294 -6.19 -15.35 -27.22
C TRP A 294 -6.89 -14.16 -26.55
N ILE A 295 -7.73 -13.43 -27.29
CA ILE A 295 -8.61 -12.37 -26.78
C ILE A 295 -9.87 -13.00 -26.18
N SER A 296 -10.40 -14.01 -26.87
CA SER A 296 -11.52 -14.85 -26.47
C SER A 296 -11.35 -16.23 -27.13
N GLN A 297 -12.14 -17.22 -26.72
CA GLN A 297 -12.10 -18.55 -27.32
C GLN A 297 -12.29 -18.45 -28.84
N GLY A 298 -11.34 -18.98 -29.63
CA GLY A 298 -11.36 -18.92 -31.10
C GLY A 298 -10.87 -17.60 -31.72
N LYS A 299 -10.56 -16.57 -30.93
CA LYS A 299 -10.13 -15.25 -31.42
C LYS A 299 -8.73 -14.87 -30.92
N ALA A 300 -7.76 -14.83 -31.82
CA ALA A 300 -6.38 -14.48 -31.50
C ALA A 300 -6.09 -12.97 -31.60
N ALA A 301 -5.22 -12.48 -30.71
CA ALA A 301 -4.57 -11.18 -30.77
C ALA A 301 -3.38 -11.24 -31.76
N ARG A 302 -3.68 -11.11 -33.05
CA ARG A 302 -2.72 -11.30 -34.16
C ARG A 302 -1.49 -10.40 -34.06
N ASP A 303 -1.69 -9.08 -33.97
CA ASP A 303 -0.60 -8.10 -33.91
C ASP A 303 0.25 -8.23 -32.65
N GLU A 304 -0.38 -8.50 -31.50
CA GLU A 304 0.36 -8.65 -30.24
C GLU A 304 1.17 -9.96 -30.21
N THR A 305 0.59 -11.05 -30.72
CA THR A 305 1.29 -12.32 -30.90
C THR A 305 2.50 -12.14 -31.82
N ALA A 306 2.30 -11.50 -32.97
CA ALA A 306 3.34 -11.22 -33.96
C ALA A 306 4.46 -10.33 -33.39
N PHE A 307 4.09 -9.27 -32.66
CA PHE A 307 5.05 -8.34 -32.06
C PHE A 307 5.88 -8.99 -30.94
N ARG A 308 5.26 -9.80 -30.06
CA ARG A 308 5.99 -10.52 -29.00
C ARG A 308 6.92 -11.58 -29.57
N HIS A 309 6.51 -12.30 -30.61
CA HIS A 309 7.36 -13.27 -31.28
C HIS A 309 8.56 -12.57 -31.97
N ALA A 310 8.32 -11.45 -32.64
CA ALA A 310 9.39 -10.63 -33.23
C ALA A 310 10.39 -10.09 -32.17
N LEU A 311 9.92 -9.71 -30.97
CA LEU A 311 10.79 -9.36 -29.84
C LEU A 311 11.61 -10.55 -29.33
N LYS A 312 10.99 -11.73 -29.16
CA LYS A 312 11.68 -12.96 -28.74
C LYS A 312 12.81 -13.29 -29.73
N THR A 313 12.52 -13.26 -31.03
CA THR A 313 13.50 -13.49 -32.09
C THR A 313 14.59 -12.41 -32.11
N GLY A 314 14.24 -11.14 -31.89
CA GLY A 314 15.24 -10.07 -31.79
C GLY A 314 16.21 -10.25 -30.62
N HIS A 315 15.71 -10.65 -29.45
CA HIS A 315 16.57 -10.98 -28.29
C HIS A 315 17.46 -12.19 -28.57
N ARG A 316 16.94 -13.22 -29.26
CA ARG A 316 17.74 -14.38 -29.72
C ARG A 316 18.86 -13.99 -30.66
N LEU A 317 18.57 -13.20 -31.70
CA LEU A 317 19.56 -12.71 -32.64
C LEU A 317 20.66 -11.91 -31.92
N ARG A 318 20.27 -11.07 -30.93
CA ARG A 318 21.23 -10.33 -30.10
C ARG A 318 22.09 -11.26 -29.23
N ALA A 319 21.50 -12.26 -28.60
CA ALA A 319 22.21 -13.22 -27.76
C ALA A 319 23.19 -14.09 -28.57
N ALA A 320 22.79 -14.51 -29.77
CA ALA A 320 23.62 -15.25 -30.73
C ALA A 320 24.69 -14.40 -31.43
N GLY A 321 24.75 -13.08 -31.16
CA GLY A 321 25.69 -12.16 -31.80
C GLY A 321 25.42 -11.89 -33.28
N GLN A 322 24.27 -12.30 -33.80
CA GLN A 322 23.88 -12.12 -35.20
C GLN A 322 23.34 -10.71 -35.47
N ARG A 323 23.46 -10.25 -36.72
CA ARG A 323 22.97 -8.93 -37.12
C ARG A 323 21.44 -8.94 -37.18
N MET A 324 20.81 -8.18 -36.30
CA MET A 324 19.37 -7.96 -36.28
C MET A 324 18.94 -7.03 -37.44
N THR A 325 18.62 -7.61 -38.60
CA THR A 325 18.15 -6.89 -39.79
C THR A 325 16.65 -6.61 -39.69
N ASP A 326 16.16 -5.57 -40.38
CA ASP A 326 14.71 -5.30 -40.46
C ASP A 326 13.98 -6.47 -41.12
N ALA A 327 14.57 -7.11 -42.13
CA ALA A 327 14.00 -8.28 -42.80
C ALA A 327 13.75 -9.44 -41.82
N ALA A 328 14.76 -9.85 -41.04
CA ALA A 328 14.61 -10.97 -40.11
C ALA A 328 13.52 -10.72 -39.02
N ILE A 329 13.35 -9.46 -38.61
CA ILE A 329 12.30 -9.08 -37.65
C ILE A 329 10.92 -9.03 -38.30
N ILE A 330 10.83 -8.59 -39.56
CA ILE A 330 9.60 -8.58 -40.35
C ILE A 330 9.17 -10.02 -40.65
N ASP A 331 10.08 -10.90 -41.06
CA ASP A 331 9.79 -12.30 -41.35
C ASP A 331 9.24 -13.02 -40.11
N ALA A 332 9.85 -12.79 -38.95
CA ALA A 332 9.36 -13.33 -37.67
C ALA A 332 7.96 -12.80 -37.31
N TYR A 333 7.71 -11.51 -37.56
CA TYR A 333 6.40 -10.91 -37.34
C TYR A 333 5.34 -11.51 -38.26
N GLU A 334 5.62 -11.61 -39.56
CA GLU A 334 4.70 -12.16 -40.56
C GLU A 334 4.37 -13.63 -40.28
N HIS A 335 5.38 -14.43 -39.93
CA HIS A 335 5.20 -15.83 -39.56
C HIS A 335 4.21 -15.96 -38.39
N ALA A 336 4.47 -15.25 -37.29
CA ALA A 336 3.63 -15.31 -36.10
C ALA A 336 2.22 -14.70 -36.31
N TYR A 337 2.11 -13.66 -37.13
CA TYR A 337 0.81 -13.09 -37.51
C TYR A 337 -0.02 -14.12 -38.29
N ASN A 338 0.59 -14.82 -39.26
CA ASN A 338 -0.08 -15.83 -40.07
C ASN A 338 -0.49 -17.06 -39.25
N VAL A 339 0.36 -17.50 -38.30
CA VAL A 339 0.00 -18.57 -37.36
C VAL A 339 -1.19 -18.14 -36.48
N ALA A 340 -1.14 -16.95 -35.88
CA ALA A 340 -2.25 -16.44 -35.07
C ALA A 340 -3.54 -16.28 -35.89
N HIS A 341 -3.44 -15.86 -37.15
CA HIS A 341 -4.58 -15.75 -38.05
C HIS A 341 -5.16 -17.12 -38.42
N ARG A 342 -4.33 -18.10 -38.78
CA ARG A 342 -4.78 -19.46 -39.14
C ARG A 342 -5.57 -20.13 -38.02
N HIS A 343 -5.14 -19.97 -36.78
CA HIS A 343 -5.73 -20.65 -35.63
C HIS A 343 -6.79 -19.82 -34.89
N GLY A 344 -6.82 -18.49 -35.06
CA GLY A 344 -7.73 -17.60 -34.34
C GLY A 344 -8.31 -16.45 -35.16
N ALA A 345 -8.58 -16.66 -36.45
CA ALA A 345 -9.18 -15.67 -37.35
C ALA A 345 -10.54 -15.19 -36.87
N ASP A 346 -11.38 -16.08 -36.33
CA ASP A 346 -12.76 -15.78 -35.91
C ASP A 346 -13.58 -15.13 -37.05
N GLY A 347 -13.46 -15.66 -38.26
CA GLY A 347 -14.15 -15.16 -39.47
C GLY A 347 -13.67 -13.81 -40.01
N ARG A 348 -12.61 -13.22 -39.44
CA ARG A 348 -12.02 -11.95 -39.92
C ARG A 348 -11.11 -12.18 -41.11
N ASP A 349 -11.08 -11.23 -42.05
CA ASP A 349 -10.10 -11.20 -43.14
C ASP A 349 -8.66 -10.99 -42.63
N ASN A 350 -7.69 -11.37 -43.46
CA ASN A 350 -6.27 -11.15 -43.19
C ASN A 350 -5.90 -9.67 -43.40
N GLU A 351 -5.89 -8.90 -42.31
CA GLU A 351 -5.55 -7.48 -42.30
C GLU A 351 -4.08 -7.28 -41.91
N MET A 352 -3.16 -7.84 -42.69
CA MET A 352 -1.72 -7.67 -42.46
C MET A 352 -1.34 -6.19 -42.62
N PRO A 353 -0.61 -5.58 -41.66
CA PRO A 353 -0.16 -4.19 -41.79
C PRO A 353 0.67 -3.97 -43.06
N PRO A 354 0.57 -2.81 -43.73
CA PRO A 354 1.34 -2.52 -44.94
C PRO A 354 2.85 -2.52 -44.66
N MET A 355 3.66 -2.73 -45.70
CA MET A 355 5.12 -2.90 -45.56
C MET A 355 5.81 -1.73 -44.84
N ARG A 356 5.33 -0.50 -45.05
CA ARG A 356 5.83 0.71 -44.38
C ARG A 356 5.70 0.64 -42.85
N ASP A 357 4.60 0.09 -42.36
CA ASP A 357 4.32 0.00 -40.93
C ASP A 357 5.13 -1.14 -40.30
N ARG A 358 5.28 -2.26 -41.02
CA ARG A 358 6.16 -3.38 -40.62
C ARG A 358 7.63 -2.97 -40.52
N GLN A 359 8.13 -2.14 -41.44
CA GLN A 359 9.47 -1.56 -41.33
C GLN A 359 9.62 -0.64 -40.10
N THR A 360 8.60 0.16 -39.79
CA THR A 360 8.59 1.02 -38.60
C THR A 360 8.55 0.20 -37.32
N MET A 361 7.73 -0.86 -37.29
CA MET A 361 7.66 -1.82 -36.20
C MET A 361 9.00 -2.52 -35.98
N ALA A 362 9.67 -3.00 -37.04
CA ALA A 362 10.97 -3.65 -36.94
C ALA A 362 12.04 -2.73 -36.33
N ARG A 363 12.06 -1.44 -36.72
CA ARG A 363 12.94 -0.43 -36.10
C ARG A 363 12.64 -0.24 -34.61
N ARG A 364 11.37 -0.26 -34.21
CA ARG A 364 10.97 -0.18 -32.79
C ARG A 364 11.41 -1.42 -32.02
N VAL A 365 11.19 -2.62 -32.54
CA VAL A 365 11.67 -3.88 -31.96
C VAL A 365 13.18 -3.85 -31.76
N ARG A 366 13.95 -3.43 -32.76
CA ARG A 366 15.40 -3.23 -32.62
C ARG A 366 15.74 -2.21 -31.53
N GLY A 367 15.01 -1.10 -31.46
CA GLY A 367 15.12 -0.11 -30.40
C GLY A 367 14.92 -0.72 -29.01
N TYR A 368 13.83 -1.48 -28.81
CA TYR A 368 13.55 -2.15 -27.53
C TYR A 368 14.62 -3.17 -27.17
N VAL A 369 15.00 -4.02 -28.11
CA VAL A 369 16.00 -5.08 -27.90
C VAL A 369 17.36 -4.48 -27.58
N THR A 370 17.75 -3.34 -28.15
CA THR A 370 19.05 -2.69 -27.92
C THR A 370 19.07 -1.81 -26.68
N GLN A 371 18.00 -1.06 -26.42
CA GLN A 371 17.89 -0.09 -25.32
C GLN A 371 17.40 -0.70 -24.00
N SER A 372 16.89 -1.93 -23.98
CA SER A 372 16.47 -2.58 -22.74
C SER A 372 17.64 -2.68 -21.76
N LYS A 373 17.64 -1.83 -20.73
CA LYS A 373 18.20 -2.19 -19.42
C LYS A 373 17.51 -3.49 -19.04
N ALA A 374 18.27 -4.54 -18.74
CA ALA A 374 17.76 -5.84 -18.34
C ALA A 374 16.72 -5.68 -17.23
N ASN A 375 15.44 -5.63 -17.61
CA ASN A 375 14.31 -5.81 -16.72
C ASN A 375 13.95 -7.28 -16.89
N THR A 376 14.76 -8.13 -16.26
CA THR A 376 14.42 -9.54 -16.11
C THR A 376 13.17 -9.59 -15.24
N GLY A 377 12.09 -10.10 -15.81
CA GLY A 377 10.86 -10.40 -15.08
C GLY A 377 11.11 -11.41 -13.97
N HIS A 378 10.32 -11.29 -12.92
CA HIS A 378 10.09 -12.32 -11.88
C HIS A 378 11.35 -12.94 -11.23
N ALA A 379 12.27 -12.09 -10.75
CA ALA A 379 13.12 -12.51 -9.63
C ALA A 379 12.34 -12.32 -8.32
N ALA A 380 12.20 -13.40 -7.55
CA ALA A 380 11.72 -13.38 -6.17
C ALA A 380 12.40 -12.25 -5.38
N SER A 381 11.68 -11.69 -4.41
CA SER A 381 12.00 -10.49 -3.63
C SER A 381 13.42 -10.49 -3.03
N ALA A 382 14.42 -10.10 -3.80
CA ALA A 382 15.69 -9.67 -3.25
C ALA A 382 15.48 -8.28 -2.65
N GLN A 383 15.46 -8.20 -1.31
CA GLN A 383 15.32 -6.94 -0.57
C GLN A 383 16.34 -5.91 -1.09
N ARG A 384 15.82 -4.86 -1.74
CA ARG A 384 16.66 -3.77 -2.26
C ARG A 384 17.27 -3.00 -1.09
N ALA A 385 18.56 -2.69 -1.19
CA ALA A 385 19.27 -1.88 -0.20
C ALA A 385 18.54 -0.55 0.04
N THR A 386 18.31 -0.22 1.32
CA THR A 386 17.56 0.99 1.69
C THR A 386 18.31 2.26 1.28
N THR A 387 17.60 3.39 1.14
CA THR A 387 18.24 4.68 0.84
C THR A 387 19.24 5.09 1.91
N THR A 388 18.99 4.74 3.16
CA THR A 388 19.88 4.97 4.30
C THR A 388 21.15 4.13 4.19
N GLU A 389 21.04 2.83 3.86
CA GLU A 389 22.18 1.96 3.60
C GLU A 389 23.01 2.44 2.41
N ARG A 390 22.38 2.92 1.32
CA ARG A 390 23.08 3.51 0.18
C ARG A 390 23.86 4.77 0.56
N LYS A 391 23.30 5.65 1.38
CA LYS A 391 24.00 6.84 1.90
C LYS A 391 25.11 6.48 2.89
N ALA A 392 24.89 5.47 3.73
CA ALA A 392 25.88 4.93 4.67
C ALA A 392 27.07 4.32 3.91
N LEU A 393 26.82 3.54 2.85
CA LEU A 393 27.83 2.99 1.96
C LEU A 393 28.53 4.07 1.12
N ALA A 394 27.85 5.14 0.72
CA ALA A 394 28.49 6.26 0.03
C ALA A 394 29.47 7.01 0.95
N THR A 395 29.12 7.14 2.23
CA THR A 395 29.93 7.85 3.23
C THR A 395 31.06 6.99 3.80
N MET A 396 30.77 5.73 4.14
CA MET A 396 31.72 4.77 4.72
C MET A 396 32.46 3.93 3.69
N GLY A 397 32.02 3.93 2.43
CA GLY A 397 32.65 3.17 1.36
C GLY A 397 34.01 3.73 0.97
N ARG A 398 34.71 2.94 0.15
CA ARG A 398 36.08 3.16 -0.35
C ARG A 398 36.36 4.61 -0.78
N ARG A 399 35.39 5.33 -1.36
CA ARG A 399 35.56 6.71 -1.85
C ARG A 399 35.53 7.79 -0.76
N GLY A 400 34.67 7.67 0.25
CA GLY A 400 34.53 8.70 1.31
C GLY A 400 35.73 8.70 2.26
N GLY A 401 36.08 7.52 2.78
CA GLY A 401 37.23 7.34 3.67
C GLY A 401 38.57 7.64 3.00
N GLN A 402 38.78 7.20 1.74
CA GLN A 402 40.00 7.50 1.00
C GLN A 402 40.13 8.99 0.70
N LYS A 403 39.05 9.69 0.33
CA LYS A 403 39.11 11.12 0.03
C LYS A 403 39.31 11.97 1.29
N ALA A 404 38.74 11.57 2.42
CA ALA A 404 39.02 12.19 3.71
C ALA A 404 40.49 11.96 4.14
N ALA A 405 40.99 10.72 4.05
CA ALA A 405 42.38 10.40 4.37
C ALA A 405 43.37 11.09 3.41
N GLN A 406 43.02 11.22 2.14
CA GLN A 406 43.79 11.96 1.16
C GLN A 406 43.86 13.44 1.52
N ARG A 407 42.73 14.08 1.90
CA ARG A 407 42.70 15.48 2.34
C ARG A 407 43.61 15.75 3.54
N TRP A 408 43.61 14.85 4.54
CA TRP A 408 44.54 14.95 5.68
C TRP A 408 46.01 14.80 5.29
N LYS A 409 46.33 14.09 4.19
CA LYS A 409 47.70 13.93 3.69
C LYS A 409 48.13 15.08 2.78
N THR A 410 47.22 15.62 1.97
CA THR A 410 47.55 16.63 0.95
C THR A 410 47.45 18.05 1.48
N ASP A 411 46.55 18.31 2.43
CA ASP A 411 46.32 19.65 2.98
C ASP A 411 45.94 19.58 4.48
N PRO A 412 46.93 19.30 5.35
CA PRO A 412 46.71 19.12 6.79
C PRO A 412 46.35 20.41 7.53
N GLU A 413 46.62 21.58 6.94
CA GLU A 413 46.29 22.89 7.49
C GLU A 413 45.12 23.58 6.76
N GLY A 414 44.47 22.89 5.81
CA GLY A 414 43.31 23.43 5.11
C GLY A 414 42.08 23.62 6.00
N GLU A 415 41.14 24.43 5.53
CA GLU A 415 39.90 24.80 6.23
C GLU A 415 39.12 23.57 6.75
N TYR A 416 39.07 22.49 5.96
CA TYR A 416 38.44 21.24 6.37
C TYR A 416 39.18 20.57 7.54
N ALA A 417 40.52 20.52 7.53
CA ALA A 417 41.31 19.88 8.58
C ALA A 417 41.29 20.71 9.87
N GLN A 418 41.40 22.03 9.76
CA GLN A 418 41.30 22.97 10.88
C GLN A 418 39.92 22.91 11.56
N GLY A 419 38.82 22.98 10.81
CA GLY A 419 37.47 22.87 11.37
C GLY A 419 37.22 21.53 12.08
N ARG A 420 37.82 20.44 11.59
CA ARG A 420 37.77 19.13 12.28
C ARG A 420 38.61 19.10 13.55
N ARG A 421 39.79 19.73 13.58
CA ARG A 421 40.61 19.88 14.79
C ARG A 421 39.91 20.73 15.85
N GLU A 422 39.27 21.82 15.45
CA GLU A 422 38.48 22.67 16.35
C GLU A 422 37.29 21.91 16.95
N THR A 423 36.55 21.18 16.11
CA THR A 423 35.46 20.32 16.59
C THR A 423 35.95 19.30 17.60
N LEU A 424 37.10 18.66 17.33
CA LEU A 424 37.71 17.69 18.24
C LEU A 424 38.19 18.35 19.53
N LYS A 425 38.79 19.54 19.45
CA LYS A 425 39.23 20.34 20.61
C LYS A 425 38.04 20.72 21.49
N ALA A 426 36.94 21.19 20.91
CA ALA A 426 35.71 21.51 21.63
C ALA A 426 35.10 20.26 22.28
N ALA A 427 35.07 19.13 21.57
CA ALA A 427 34.59 17.86 22.14
C ALA A 427 35.47 17.39 23.31
N ASN A 428 36.80 17.51 23.20
CA ASN A 428 37.72 17.17 24.28
C ASN A 428 37.54 18.09 25.49
N GLN A 429 37.38 19.41 25.27
CA GLN A 429 37.07 20.36 26.36
C GLN A 429 35.78 19.98 27.09
N ARG A 430 34.71 19.65 26.36
CA ARG A 430 33.44 19.19 26.97
C ARG A 430 33.63 17.91 27.78
N ARG A 431 34.38 16.93 27.28
CA ARG A 431 34.71 15.70 28.02
C ARG A 431 35.52 15.98 29.28
N THR A 432 36.48 16.91 29.23
CA THR A 432 37.25 17.33 30.41
C THR A 432 36.34 17.96 31.46
N ILE A 433 35.43 18.85 31.07
CA ILE A 433 34.45 19.47 31.98
C ILE A 433 33.53 18.41 32.58
N GLN A 434 32.99 17.51 31.77
CA GLN A 434 32.14 16.42 32.23
C GLN A 434 32.88 15.51 33.20
N GLY A 435 34.15 15.17 32.93
CA GLY A 435 34.99 14.39 33.82
C GLY A 435 35.26 15.08 35.16
N ARG A 436 35.45 16.41 35.16
CA ARG A 436 35.54 17.22 36.40
C ARG A 436 34.22 17.19 37.17
N GLY A 437 33.09 17.34 36.50
CA GLY A 437 31.77 17.25 37.12
C GLY A 437 31.48 15.89 37.75
N THR A 438 31.81 14.79 37.05
CA THR A 438 31.69 13.44 37.61
C THR A 438 32.60 13.25 38.81
N ARG A 439 33.84 13.76 38.78
CA ARG A 439 34.74 13.72 39.93
C ARG A 439 34.16 14.45 41.15
N ALA A 440 33.58 15.63 40.95
CA ALA A 440 32.94 16.40 42.03
C ALA A 440 31.74 15.67 42.63
N ARG A 441 30.90 15.05 41.79
CA ARG A 441 29.77 14.21 42.26
C ARG A 441 30.24 12.99 43.06
N VAL A 442 31.32 12.33 42.62
CA VAL A 442 31.94 11.21 43.35
C VAL A 442 32.44 11.67 44.72
N LEU A 443 33.11 12.82 44.81
CA LEU A 443 33.56 13.38 46.09
C LEU A 443 32.38 13.69 47.01
N HIS A 444 31.34 14.33 46.47
CA HIS A 444 30.17 14.71 47.25
C HIS A 444 29.48 13.51 47.90
N VAL A 445 29.19 12.45 47.11
CA VAL A 445 28.60 11.21 47.63
C VAL A 445 29.50 10.54 48.66
N ALA A 446 30.81 10.46 48.38
CA ALA A 446 31.77 9.85 49.29
C ALA A 446 31.81 10.57 50.65
N MET A 447 31.83 11.91 50.64
CA MET A 447 31.88 12.73 51.85
C MET A 447 30.56 12.75 52.61
N ASP A 448 29.42 12.85 51.91
CA ASP A 448 28.11 12.86 52.55
C ASP A 448 27.84 11.51 53.25
N THR A 449 28.17 10.39 52.60
CA THR A 449 28.05 9.07 53.22
C THR A 449 29.01 8.90 54.40
N LEU A 450 30.24 9.39 54.27
CA LEU A 450 31.22 9.37 55.37
C LEU A 450 30.73 10.19 56.58
N ALA A 451 30.15 11.37 56.34
CA ALA A 451 29.59 12.22 57.39
C ALA A 451 28.38 11.57 58.09
N GLN A 452 27.52 10.88 57.34
CA GLN A 452 26.32 10.22 57.88
C GLN A 452 26.62 8.90 58.61
N THR A 453 27.59 8.12 58.13
CA THR A 453 27.80 6.73 58.58
C THR A 453 29.15 6.48 59.26
N GLY A 454 30.07 7.45 59.22
CA GLY A 454 31.43 7.30 59.69
C GLY A 454 32.31 6.38 58.83
N LYS A 455 31.83 5.90 57.67
CA LYS A 455 32.57 5.01 56.77
C LYS A 455 32.50 5.46 55.32
N LEU A 456 33.62 5.32 54.59
CA LEU A 456 33.65 5.61 53.16
C LEU A 456 32.87 4.55 52.37
N PRO A 457 31.96 4.94 51.46
CA PRO A 457 31.25 4.01 50.62
C PRO A 457 32.19 3.35 49.60
N SER A 458 31.87 2.11 49.24
CA SER A 458 32.60 1.38 48.21
C SER A 458 32.37 2.02 46.84
N GLY A 459 33.35 1.86 45.93
CA GLY A 459 33.20 2.34 44.56
C GLY A 459 32.03 1.69 43.79
N ARG A 460 31.44 0.60 44.30
CA ARG A 460 30.23 -0.02 43.73
C ARG A 460 28.95 0.68 44.17
N GLU A 461 28.88 1.12 45.42
CA GLU A 461 27.74 1.89 45.96
C GLU A 461 27.66 3.26 45.30
N ILE A 462 28.78 3.99 45.25
CA ILE A 462 28.84 5.30 44.55
C ILE A 462 28.50 5.15 43.06
N ALA A 463 28.91 4.05 42.42
CA ALA A 463 28.59 3.78 41.02
C ALA A 463 27.08 3.58 40.80
N ALA A 464 26.41 2.86 41.72
CA ALA A 464 24.97 2.64 41.68
C ALA A 464 24.21 3.96 41.86
N GLU A 465 24.63 4.81 42.79
CA GLU A 465 23.99 6.10 43.08
C GLU A 465 24.16 7.11 41.95
N LEU A 466 25.35 7.19 41.34
CA LEU A 466 25.66 8.18 40.32
C LEU A 466 25.32 7.74 38.89
N GLY A 467 24.94 6.47 38.69
CA GLY A 467 24.64 5.90 37.37
C GLY A 467 25.87 5.78 36.46
N VAL A 468 27.05 5.56 37.03
CA VAL A 468 28.33 5.46 36.29
C VAL A 468 29.02 4.13 36.58
N THR A 469 30.01 3.75 35.76
CA THR A 469 30.72 2.48 35.97
C THR A 469 31.62 2.51 37.20
N LYS A 470 31.74 1.38 37.92
CA LYS A 470 32.69 1.20 39.03
C LYS A 470 34.12 1.60 38.64
N ARG A 471 34.54 1.32 37.41
CA ARG A 471 35.87 1.70 36.89
C ARG A 471 36.05 3.22 36.88
N THR A 472 35.04 3.96 36.40
CA THR A 472 35.05 5.43 36.39
C THR A 472 35.12 5.99 37.81
N VAL A 473 34.34 5.44 38.74
CA VAL A 473 34.36 5.85 40.15
C VAL A 473 35.73 5.60 40.76
N ASN A 474 36.29 4.41 40.62
CA ASN A 474 37.61 4.07 41.18
C ASN A 474 38.74 4.98 40.65
N MET A 475 38.68 5.32 39.36
CA MET A 475 39.62 6.28 38.76
C MET A 475 39.49 7.67 39.41
N HIS A 476 38.27 8.13 39.67
CA HIS A 476 38.04 9.42 40.33
C HIS A 476 38.41 9.39 41.82
N LEU A 477 38.07 8.34 42.56
CA LEU A 477 38.47 8.16 43.96
C LEU A 477 39.99 8.16 44.11
N ARG A 478 40.70 7.44 43.22
CA ARG A 478 42.17 7.47 43.19
C ARG A 478 42.70 8.89 42.99
N ALA A 479 42.18 9.61 42.00
CA ALA A 479 42.60 10.99 41.74
C ALA A 479 42.25 11.96 42.88
N LEU A 480 41.18 11.69 43.65
CA LEU A 480 40.80 12.49 44.82
C LEU A 480 41.71 12.21 46.02
N ARG A 481 42.14 10.95 46.23
CA ARG A 481 43.16 10.60 47.23
C ARG A 481 44.52 11.21 46.90
N GLU A 482 44.94 11.11 45.64
CA GLU A 482 46.17 11.76 45.16
C GLU A 482 46.12 13.29 45.34
N ALA A 483 44.93 13.90 45.35
CA ALA A 483 44.71 15.31 45.61
C ALA A 483 44.53 15.66 47.10
N GLY A 484 44.64 14.70 48.03
CA GLY A 484 44.46 14.90 49.47
C GLY A 484 43.03 15.26 49.90
N MET A 485 42.03 15.00 49.04
CA MET A 485 40.63 15.28 49.34
C MET A 485 39.92 14.10 50.00
N LEU A 486 40.54 12.93 50.04
CA LEU A 486 40.04 11.70 50.66
C LEU A 486 41.25 10.96 51.24
N ASP A 487 41.07 10.33 52.40
CA ASP A 487 42.09 9.46 53.01
C ASP A 487 42.14 8.06 52.36
#